data_AF-A0A1H6VXH9-F1
#
_entry.id   AF-A0A1H6VXH9-F1
#
_cell.length_a   1.000
_cell.length_b   1.000
_cell.length_c   1.000
_cell.angle_alpha   90.00
_cell.angle_beta   90.00
_cell.angle_gamma   90.00
#
_symmetry.space_group_name_H-M   'P 1'
#
loop_
_entity.id
_entity.type
_entity.pdbx_description
1 polymer ?
#
loop_
_entity_poly.entity_id
_entity_poly.type
_entity_poly.pdbx_seq_one_letter_code
_entity_poly.pdbx_strand_id
1 'polypeptide(L)'
;MVSIRIVSRFSGPPSPDEAAGRKISGGPLYPEAEVLELLGTQGGAAVKAWSQDCIRDVQKLELDDDDLAGLIGEAVRRGRFRGAEWCVQKPDGPWAACDAYSLCRSEWIEAAGKEMPAEYYIKFAIGKMGPLLLLASCHLSGS
;
A
#
# COMPACT_ATOMS: atom_id res chain seq x y z
N MET A 1 18.58 1.49 23.80
CA MET A 1 18.32 1.15 22.39
C MET A 1 16.85 0.79 22.29
N VAL A 2 16.03 1.62 21.64
CA VAL A 2 14.60 1.28 21.44
C VAL A 2 14.55 0.19 20.38
N SER A 3 13.90 -0.94 20.69
CA SER A 3 13.74 -2.03 19.73
C SER A 3 12.67 -1.66 18.71
N ILE A 4 13.07 -1.32 17.48
CA ILE A 4 12.12 -1.03 16.39
C ILE A 4 11.56 -2.35 15.88
N ARG A 5 10.22 -2.49 15.92
CA ARG A 5 9.53 -3.69 15.43
C ARG A 5 9.22 -3.55 13.94
N ILE A 6 9.95 -4.29 13.10
CA ILE A 6 9.69 -4.38 11.66
C ILE A 6 8.75 -5.56 11.36
N VAL A 7 7.59 -5.27 10.75
CA VAL A 7 6.54 -6.26 10.43
C VAL A 7 6.48 -6.65 8.94
N SER A 8 7.13 -5.90 8.06
CA SER A 8 7.28 -6.21 6.63
C SER A 8 8.39 -7.20 6.35
N ARG A 9 8.26 -8.04 5.31
CA ARG A 9 9.26 -9.06 4.94
C ARG A 9 10.57 -8.49 4.38
N PHE A 10 10.57 -7.24 3.93
CA PHE A 10 11.78 -6.57 3.46
C PHE A 10 12.91 -6.64 4.51
N SER A 11 14.11 -7.03 4.05
CA SER A 11 15.30 -7.27 4.87
C SER A 11 16.55 -6.52 4.36
N GLY A 12 16.40 -5.64 3.37
CA GLY A 12 17.49 -4.84 2.83
C GLY A 12 17.81 -3.57 3.64
N PRO A 13 18.93 -2.88 3.33
CA PRO A 13 19.20 -1.53 3.83
C PRO A 13 18.27 -0.48 3.17
N PRO A 14 18.08 0.72 3.75
CA PRO A 14 18.51 1.19 5.07
C PRO A 14 17.55 0.71 6.17
N SER A 15 18.03 0.66 7.43
CA SER A 15 17.14 0.48 8.58
C SER A 15 16.27 1.73 8.81
N PRO A 16 15.07 1.57 9.37
CA PRO A 16 14.21 2.71 9.67
C PRO A 16 14.86 3.64 10.70
N ASP A 17 14.91 4.92 10.38
CA ASP A 17 15.34 5.99 11.28
C ASP A 17 14.40 7.18 11.07
N GLU A 18 13.78 7.66 12.15
CA GLU A 18 12.88 8.81 12.09
C GLU A 18 13.60 10.10 11.67
N ALA A 19 14.89 10.23 12.01
CA ALA A 19 15.69 11.41 11.72
C ALA A 19 16.33 11.39 10.32
N ALA A 20 16.67 10.20 9.79
CA ALA A 20 17.34 10.06 8.49
C ALA A 20 16.38 10.01 7.28
N GLY A 21 15.07 10.15 7.53
CA GLY A 21 14.03 10.10 6.51
C GLY A 21 13.57 8.68 6.20
N ARG A 22 12.36 8.58 5.64
CA ARG A 22 11.66 7.30 5.46
C ARG A 22 11.92 6.62 4.12
N LYS A 23 12.67 7.22 3.19
CA LYS A 23 12.83 6.67 1.83
C LYS A 23 13.84 5.51 1.79
N ILE A 24 13.51 4.50 0.99
CA ILE A 24 14.36 3.35 0.69
C ILE A 24 14.78 3.46 -0.78
N SER A 25 16.09 3.45 -1.03
CA SER A 25 16.63 3.57 -2.39
C SER A 25 16.43 2.30 -3.19
N GLY A 26 16.13 2.43 -4.48
CA GLY A 26 16.01 1.31 -5.41
C GLY A 26 14.69 1.31 -6.18
N GLY A 27 14.28 0.12 -6.61
CA GLY A 27 12.97 -0.13 -7.23
C GLY A 27 11.96 -0.67 -6.22
N PRO A 28 10.86 -1.27 -6.72
CA PRO A 28 9.92 -2.00 -5.89
C PRO A 28 10.61 -3.03 -4.98
N LEU A 29 10.22 -3.06 -3.72
CA LEU A 29 10.69 -4.02 -2.72
C LEU A 29 10.06 -5.39 -2.91
N TYR A 30 8.86 -5.43 -3.48
CA TYR A 30 8.08 -6.65 -3.68
C TYR A 30 7.91 -6.93 -5.18
N PRO A 31 8.40 -8.08 -5.69
CA PRO A 31 8.23 -8.44 -7.09
C PRO A 31 6.76 -8.50 -7.51
N GLU A 32 6.43 -7.96 -8.69
CA GLU A 32 5.06 -7.95 -9.23
C GLU A 32 4.44 -9.36 -9.22
N ALA A 33 5.16 -10.35 -9.76
CA ALA A 33 4.67 -11.72 -9.86
C ALA A 33 4.23 -12.30 -8.51
N GLU A 34 4.96 -11.97 -7.44
CA GLU A 34 4.64 -12.44 -6.10
C GLU A 34 3.41 -11.74 -5.52
N VAL A 35 3.29 -10.43 -5.69
CA VAL A 35 2.10 -9.69 -5.28
C VAL A 35 0.86 -10.24 -6.00
N LEU A 36 0.98 -10.52 -7.29
CA LEU A 36 -0.11 -11.07 -8.09
C LEU A 36 -0.48 -12.50 -7.72
N GLU A 37 0.49 -13.35 -7.40
CA GLU A 37 0.25 -14.71 -6.90
C GLU A 37 -0.52 -14.70 -5.57
N LEU A 38 -0.13 -13.79 -4.67
CA LEU A 38 -0.76 -13.58 -3.38
C LEU A 38 -2.23 -13.21 -3.51
N LEU A 39 -2.49 -12.18 -4.32
CA LEU A 39 -3.83 -11.68 -4.62
C LEU A 39 -4.67 -12.73 -5.36
N GLY A 40 -4.07 -13.46 -6.31
CA GLY A 40 -4.77 -14.52 -7.05
C GLY A 40 -5.16 -15.71 -6.18
N THR A 41 -4.39 -16.01 -5.14
CA THR A 41 -4.65 -17.14 -4.24
C THR A 41 -5.68 -16.80 -3.16
N GLN A 42 -5.76 -15.54 -2.71
CA GLN A 42 -6.53 -15.16 -1.53
C GLN A 42 -7.59 -14.07 -1.76
N GLY A 43 -7.61 -13.43 -2.94
CA GLY A 43 -8.51 -12.30 -3.22
C GLY A 43 -8.35 -11.18 -2.18
N GLY A 44 -9.47 -10.60 -1.76
CA GLY A 44 -9.51 -9.59 -0.71
C GLY A 44 -8.93 -10.04 0.63
N ALA A 45 -8.97 -11.34 0.96
CA ALA A 45 -8.39 -11.85 2.21
C ALA A 45 -6.85 -11.72 2.28
N ALA A 46 -6.16 -11.48 1.15
CA ALA A 46 -4.75 -11.11 1.15
C ALA A 46 -4.50 -9.68 1.67
N VAL A 47 -5.50 -8.80 1.68
CA VAL A 47 -5.30 -7.38 1.96
C VAL A 47 -5.77 -7.04 3.36
N LYS A 48 -4.98 -6.22 4.06
CA LYS A 48 -5.37 -5.67 5.35
C LYS A 48 -4.97 -4.21 5.45
N ALA A 49 -5.96 -3.33 5.57
CA ALA A 49 -5.74 -1.95 5.99
C ALA A 49 -5.04 -1.93 7.36
N TRP A 50 -3.84 -1.35 7.40
CA TRP A 50 -2.90 -1.55 8.50
C TRP A 50 -2.82 -0.36 9.46
N SER A 51 -2.88 0.86 8.94
CA SER A 51 -2.88 2.10 9.73
C SER A 51 -4.29 2.64 9.93
N GLN A 52 -4.51 3.40 11.01
CA GLN A 52 -5.83 3.98 11.30
C GLN A 52 -6.28 4.98 10.23
N ASP A 53 -5.33 5.74 9.68
CA ASP A 53 -5.61 6.71 8.61
C ASP A 53 -5.97 5.98 7.31
N CYS A 54 -5.26 4.90 6.96
CA CYS A 54 -5.63 4.08 5.81
C CYS A 54 -7.03 3.47 5.96
N ILE A 55 -7.38 2.97 7.15
CA ILE A 55 -8.73 2.43 7.40
C ILE A 55 -9.79 3.51 7.16
N ARG A 56 -9.55 4.74 7.62
CA ARG A 56 -10.48 5.86 7.41
C ARG A 56 -10.59 6.24 5.94
N ASP A 57 -9.48 6.27 5.21
CA ASP A 57 -9.50 6.65 3.80
C ASP A 57 -10.18 5.58 2.93
N VAL A 58 -9.91 4.30 3.18
CA VAL A 58 -10.63 3.18 2.55
C VAL A 58 -12.14 3.27 2.80
N GLN A 59 -12.54 3.54 4.05
CA GLN A 59 -13.96 3.70 4.40
C GLN A 59 -14.62 4.88 3.67
N LYS A 60 -13.93 6.02 3.52
CA LYS A 60 -14.45 7.16 2.75
C LYS A 60 -14.60 6.86 1.26
N LEU A 61 -13.75 5.99 0.74
CA LEU A 61 -13.79 5.55 -0.66
C LEU A 61 -14.81 4.43 -0.89
N GLU A 62 -15.42 3.90 0.18
CA GLU A 62 -16.40 2.81 0.12
C GLU A 62 -15.84 1.55 -0.56
N LEU A 63 -14.52 1.32 -0.45
CA LEU A 63 -13.84 0.17 -1.03
C LEU A 63 -13.85 -1.01 -0.05
N ASP A 64 -14.23 -2.18 -0.54
CA ASP A 64 -14.11 -3.43 0.22
C ASP A 64 -12.75 -4.10 0.01
N ASP A 65 -12.52 -5.23 0.70
CA ASP A 65 -11.24 -5.93 0.63
C ASP A 65 -10.92 -6.44 -0.79
N ASP A 66 -11.93 -6.83 -1.58
CA ASP A 66 -11.75 -7.30 -2.96
C ASP A 66 -11.43 -6.13 -3.90
N ASP A 67 -12.07 -4.97 -3.70
CA ASP A 67 -11.72 -3.74 -4.41
C ASP A 67 -10.26 -3.35 -4.16
N LEU A 68 -9.81 -3.44 -2.90
CA LEU A 68 -8.42 -3.16 -2.55
C LEU A 68 -7.45 -4.15 -3.19
N ALA A 69 -7.79 -5.43 -3.22
CA ALA A 69 -7.02 -6.45 -3.92
C ALA A 69 -6.91 -6.14 -5.43
N GLY A 70 -8.02 -5.74 -6.06
CA GLY A 70 -8.05 -5.29 -7.44
C GLY A 70 -7.15 -4.08 -7.68
N LEU A 71 -7.29 -3.04 -6.85
CA LEU A 71 -6.48 -1.82 -6.93
C LEU A 71 -4.99 -2.08 -6.79
N ILE A 72 -4.56 -2.89 -5.82
CA ILE A 72 -3.15 -3.25 -5.66
C ILE A 72 -2.67 -4.04 -6.90
N GLY A 73 -3.47 -5.00 -7.37
CA GLY A 73 -3.14 -5.81 -8.54
C GLY A 73 -3.03 -5.01 -9.83
N GLU A 74 -3.81 -3.93 -9.99
CA GLU A 74 -3.68 -2.99 -11.11
C GLU A 74 -2.50 -2.04 -10.92
N ALA A 75 -2.26 -1.57 -9.70
CA ALA A 75 -1.18 -0.66 -9.38
C ALA A 75 0.19 -1.25 -9.71
N VAL A 76 0.41 -2.54 -9.39
CA VAL A 76 1.68 -3.22 -9.70
C VAL A 76 1.86 -3.54 -11.19
N ARG A 77 0.76 -3.77 -11.93
CA ARG A 77 0.82 -4.10 -13.37
C ARG A 77 0.92 -2.88 -14.28
N ARG A 78 0.18 -1.82 -13.94
CA ARG A 78 -0.08 -0.67 -14.82
C ARG A 78 0.14 0.68 -14.14
N GLY A 79 0.19 0.69 -12.82
CA GLY A 79 0.48 1.90 -12.05
C GLY A 79 1.93 2.34 -12.22
N ARG A 80 2.18 3.56 -11.76
CA ARG A 80 3.51 4.15 -11.72
C ARG A 80 4.08 4.00 -10.32
N PHE A 81 5.19 3.26 -10.20
CA PHE A 81 5.97 3.21 -8.97
C PHE A 81 6.46 4.62 -8.58
N ARG A 82 6.25 5.00 -7.32
CA ARG A 82 6.60 6.31 -6.76
C ARG A 82 7.79 6.23 -5.80
N GLY A 83 8.21 5.03 -5.43
CA GLY A 83 9.34 4.81 -4.52
C GLY A 83 8.99 3.85 -3.38
N ALA A 84 10.02 3.36 -2.73
CA ALA A 84 9.91 2.55 -1.53
C ALA A 84 10.13 3.40 -0.28
N GLU A 85 9.40 3.13 0.80
CA GLU A 85 9.55 3.86 2.05
C GLU A 85 9.10 3.09 3.29
N TRP A 86 9.72 3.43 4.40
CA TRP A 86 9.33 3.03 5.74
C TRP A 86 8.05 3.75 6.19
N CYS A 87 6.99 2.99 6.41
CA CYS A 87 5.73 3.45 6.97
C CYS A 87 5.59 2.99 8.43
N VAL A 88 5.00 3.83 9.27
CA VAL A 88 4.75 3.54 10.68
C VAL A 88 3.24 3.39 10.88
N GLN A 89 2.82 2.36 11.60
CA GLN A 89 1.39 2.10 11.81
C GLN A 89 0.66 3.23 12.56
N LYS A 90 1.37 3.79 13.54
CA LYS A 90 0.96 4.85 14.48
C LYS A 90 2.23 5.39 15.16
N PRO A 91 2.20 6.55 15.85
CA PRO A 91 3.34 7.01 16.64
C PRO A 91 3.87 5.89 17.56
N ASP A 92 5.20 5.69 17.57
CA ASP A 92 5.90 4.62 18.29
C ASP A 92 5.47 3.17 17.95
N GLY A 93 4.74 3.01 16.85
CA GLY A 93 4.20 1.73 16.39
C GLY A 93 5.20 0.89 15.60
N PRO A 94 4.77 -0.30 15.15
CA PRO A 94 5.56 -1.12 14.23
C PRO A 94 5.76 -0.42 12.88
N TRP A 95 6.84 -0.81 12.22
CA TRP A 95 7.30 -0.28 10.94
C TRP A 95 7.14 -1.32 9.83
N ALA A 96 6.79 -0.86 8.64
CA ALA A 96 6.74 -1.67 7.43
C ALA A 96 7.44 -0.93 6.28
N ALA A 97 8.31 -1.61 5.56
CA ALA A 97 8.84 -1.11 4.30
C ALA A 97 7.79 -1.34 3.21
N CYS A 98 7.25 -0.25 2.68
CA CYS A 98 6.17 -0.27 1.72
C CYS A 98 6.64 0.17 0.34
N ASP A 99 6.06 -0.41 -0.69
CA ASP A 99 6.09 0.17 -2.03
C ASP A 99 4.94 1.15 -2.18
N ALA A 100 5.22 2.31 -2.79
CA ALA A 100 4.23 3.31 -3.13
C ALA A 100 4.00 3.33 -4.65
N TYR A 101 2.74 3.33 -5.06
CA TYR A 101 2.32 3.43 -6.45
C TYR A 101 1.27 4.53 -6.62
N SER A 102 1.22 5.12 -7.81
CA SER A 102 0.04 5.86 -8.27
C SER A 102 -0.64 5.10 -9.39
N LEU A 103 -1.96 5.03 -9.38
CA LEU A 103 -2.77 4.35 -10.39
C LEU A 103 -3.86 5.30 -10.88
N CYS A 104 -3.86 5.64 -12.16
CA CYS A 104 -4.96 6.39 -12.77
C CYS A 104 -5.98 5.41 -13.34
N ARG A 105 -7.22 5.49 -12.90
CA ARG A 105 -8.35 4.67 -13.36
C ARG A 105 -9.51 5.57 -13.80
N SER A 106 -10.30 5.08 -14.75
CA SER A 106 -11.58 5.71 -15.09
C SER A 106 -12.59 5.22 -14.06
N GLU A 107 -13.15 6.13 -13.27
CA GLU A 107 -14.14 5.82 -12.25
C GLU A 107 -15.46 6.54 -12.57
N TRP A 108 -16.58 5.87 -12.36
CA TRP A 108 -17.89 6.49 -12.49
C TRP A 108 -18.13 7.43 -11.29
N ILE A 109 -18.32 8.72 -11.57
CA ILE A 109 -18.61 9.71 -10.52
C ILE A 109 -20.11 10.02 -10.54
N GLU A 110 -20.85 9.46 -9.59
CA GLU A 110 -22.31 9.62 -9.50
C GLU A 110 -22.74 11.09 -9.53
N ALA A 111 -22.03 11.96 -8.79
CA ALA A 111 -22.32 13.39 -8.73
C ALA A 111 -22.15 14.11 -10.08
N ALA A 112 -21.33 13.57 -10.99
CA ALA A 112 -21.06 14.12 -12.31
C ALA A 112 -21.79 13.39 -13.45
N GLY A 113 -22.37 12.21 -13.17
CA GLY A 113 -23.07 11.36 -14.14
C GLY A 113 -22.20 10.90 -15.32
N LYS A 114 -20.90 10.73 -15.10
CA LYS A 114 -19.94 10.31 -16.13
C LYS A 114 -18.70 9.65 -15.53
N GLU A 115 -17.97 8.93 -16.37
CA GLU A 115 -16.62 8.49 -16.05
C GLU A 115 -15.64 9.67 -15.99
N MET A 116 -14.80 9.68 -14.96
CA MET A 116 -13.73 10.65 -14.77
C MET A 116 -12.45 9.96 -14.32
N PRO A 117 -11.27 10.49 -14.70
CA PRO A 117 -10.02 9.96 -14.21
C PRO A 117 -9.89 10.20 -12.70
N ALA A 118 -9.62 9.12 -11.97
CA ALA A 118 -9.29 9.10 -10.56
C ALA A 118 -7.86 8.58 -10.39
N GLU A 119 -7.00 9.33 -9.72
CA GLU A 119 -5.63 8.91 -9.45
C GLU A 119 -5.53 8.39 -8.02
N TYR A 120 -5.41 7.09 -7.82
CA TYR A 120 -5.18 6.48 -6.52
C TYR A 120 -3.71 6.53 -6.14
N TYR A 121 -3.42 6.83 -4.88
CA TYR A 121 -2.11 6.65 -4.27
C TYR A 121 -2.17 5.51 -3.25
N ILE A 122 -1.36 4.48 -3.49
CA ILE A 122 -1.45 3.20 -2.78
C ILE A 122 -0.08 2.88 -2.19
N LYS A 123 -0.04 2.52 -0.91
CA LYS A 123 1.17 2.00 -0.25
C LYS A 123 0.89 0.66 0.40
N PHE A 124 1.67 -0.36 0.06
CA PHE A 124 1.51 -1.68 0.66
C PHE A 124 2.85 -2.34 0.98
N ALA A 125 2.82 -3.31 1.88
CA ALA A 125 3.95 -4.18 2.19
C ALA A 125 3.52 -5.63 2.34
N ILE A 126 4.33 -6.60 1.91
CA ILE A 126 4.12 -8.01 2.29
C ILE A 126 4.60 -8.21 3.74
N GLY A 127 3.73 -8.73 4.60
CA GLY A 127 4.00 -9.02 6.01
C GLY A 127 4.99 -10.17 6.24
N LYS A 128 5.66 -10.18 7.40
CA LYS A 128 6.58 -11.26 7.81
C LYS A 128 5.86 -12.55 8.21
N MET A 129 4.71 -12.44 8.86
CA MET A 129 4.02 -13.57 9.50
C MET A 129 2.98 -14.25 8.60
N GLY A 130 2.95 -13.92 7.31
CA GLY A 130 2.04 -14.56 6.37
C GLY A 130 1.80 -13.73 5.11
N PRO A 131 0.97 -14.26 4.22
CA PRO A 131 0.71 -13.74 2.87
C PRO A 131 -0.14 -12.45 2.85
N LEU A 132 -0.03 -11.60 3.87
CA LEU A 132 -0.85 -10.39 3.97
C LEU A 132 -0.13 -9.19 3.38
N LEU A 133 -0.83 -8.48 2.49
CA LEU A 133 -0.54 -7.12 2.07
C LEU A 133 -1.03 -6.16 3.15
N LEU A 134 -0.10 -5.57 3.87
CA LEU A 134 -0.33 -4.49 4.81
C LEU A 134 -0.50 -3.20 4.01
N LEU A 135 -1.74 -2.80 3.78
CA LEU A 135 -2.07 -1.55 3.11
C LEU A 135 -1.88 -0.40 4.11
N ALA A 136 -0.82 0.37 3.91
CA ALA A 136 -0.44 1.47 4.80
C ALA A 136 -1.11 2.79 4.42
N SER A 137 -1.54 2.95 3.17
CA SER A 137 -2.25 4.12 2.66
C SER A 137 -3.00 3.78 1.36
N CYS A 138 -4.21 4.32 1.21
CA CYS A 138 -4.99 4.27 -0.02
C CYS A 138 -5.94 5.48 -0.05
N HIS A 139 -5.69 6.43 -0.95
CA HIS A 139 -6.53 7.63 -1.12
C HIS A 139 -6.44 8.15 -2.55
N LEU A 140 -7.34 9.06 -2.93
CA LEU A 140 -7.25 9.80 -4.18
C LEU A 140 -6.16 10.88 -4.08
N SER A 141 -5.36 11.01 -5.12
CA SER A 141 -4.33 12.04 -5.24
C SER A 141 -5.01 13.38 -5.45
N GLY A 142 -4.78 14.32 -4.53
CA GLY A 142 -5.37 15.66 -4.59
C GLY A 142 -6.64 15.87 -3.76
N SER A 143 -7.10 14.85 -3.02
CA SER A 143 -8.12 14.99 -1.95
C SER A 143 -7.52 15.33 -0.60
#